data_AF-A0A3B5RCW2-F1
#
_entry.id   AF-A0A3B5RCW2-F1
#
_cell.length_a   1.000
_cell.length_b   1.000
_cell.length_c   1.000
_cell.angle_alpha   90.00
_cell.angle_beta   90.00
_cell.angle_gamma   90.00
#
_symmetry.space_group_name_H-M   'P 1'
#
loop_
_entity.id
_entity.type
_entity.pdbx_description
1 polymer ?
#
loop_
_entity_poly.entity_id
_entity_poly.type
_entity_poly.pdbx_seq_one_letter_code
_entity_poly.pdbx_strand_id
1 'polypeptide(L)'
;MMGKMLKMQMLEDEDDLAYETEKKERTSSTSDTQPAWMRTLHSTACNWLQLMPCFSDPLFRFFEREVKMGGKMLQEVRQDLTDVVGVCEGKKKQTNDLRTLISDLVKGILPRSWCRYTVPTSMTVIQWVSDFSERIKQLQQISQAAASGGAKELKVPQGNKF
;
A
#
# COMPACT_ATOMS: atom_id res chain seq x y z
N MET A 1 -36.38 30.79 -20.73
CA MET A 1 -35.14 30.02 -20.51
C MET A 1 -35.53 28.55 -20.46
N MET A 2 -34.81 27.71 -21.22
CA MET A 2 -34.88 26.25 -21.29
C MET A 2 -36.16 25.67 -21.92
N GLY A 3 -36.09 24.77 -22.89
CA GLY A 3 -34.94 24.09 -23.47
C GLY A 3 -35.48 23.12 -24.52
N LYS A 4 -34.86 23.17 -25.70
CA LYS A 4 -35.31 22.54 -26.94
C LYS A 4 -35.54 21.04 -26.80
N MET A 5 -36.59 20.62 -27.50
CA MET A 5 -37.01 19.24 -27.80
C MET A 5 -35.83 18.32 -28.15
N LEU A 6 -35.90 17.07 -27.69
CA LEU A 6 -35.51 15.94 -28.55
C LEU A 6 -36.69 14.98 -28.65
N LYS A 7 -37.11 14.85 -29.90
CA LYS A 7 -38.32 14.20 -30.38
C LYS A 7 -38.07 12.70 -30.46
N MET A 8 -39.07 11.96 -29.99
CA MET A 8 -39.36 10.56 -30.23
C MET A 8 -38.86 10.08 -31.61
N GLN A 9 -38.03 9.04 -31.61
CA GLN A 9 -37.81 8.23 -32.80
C GLN A 9 -38.16 6.78 -32.44
N MET A 10 -39.38 6.42 -32.79
CA MET A 10 -39.83 5.04 -32.94
C MET A 10 -38.95 4.42 -34.03
N LEU A 11 -38.33 3.28 -33.76
CA LEU A 11 -37.85 2.37 -34.80
C LEU A 11 -38.84 1.21 -34.84
N GLU A 12 -40.02 1.53 -35.38
CA GLU A 12 -40.80 0.58 -36.16
C GLU A 12 -40.16 0.61 -37.55
N ASP A 13 -39.49 -0.47 -37.94
CA ASP A 13 -39.29 -0.81 -39.35
C ASP A 13 -39.72 -2.27 -39.52
N GLU A 14 -40.66 -2.43 -40.44
CA GLU A 14 -41.40 -3.61 -40.88
C GLU A 14 -40.52 -4.68 -41.57
N ASP A 15 -41.06 -5.90 -41.59
CA ASP A 15 -40.65 -7.10 -42.34
C ASP A 15 -40.15 -6.83 -43.78
N ASP A 16 -39.06 -7.48 -44.21
CA ASP A 16 -39.09 -8.32 -45.43
C ASP A 16 -37.93 -9.33 -45.57
N LEU A 17 -38.34 -10.59 -45.74
CA LEU A 17 -37.77 -11.75 -46.46
C LEU A 17 -36.24 -11.88 -46.75
N ALA A 18 -35.65 -13.00 -46.33
CA ALA A 18 -35.24 -14.12 -47.22
C ALA A 18 -34.25 -15.08 -46.51
N TYR A 19 -34.63 -16.35 -46.39
CA TYR A 19 -33.68 -17.44 -46.25
C TYR A 19 -32.82 -17.51 -47.52
N GLU A 20 -31.49 -17.56 -47.39
CA GLU A 20 -30.61 -18.55 -48.05
C GLU A 20 -29.14 -18.29 -47.68
N THR A 21 -28.52 -19.40 -47.31
CA THR A 21 -27.10 -19.72 -47.13
C THR A 21 -26.17 -19.02 -48.12
N GLU A 22 -25.03 -18.48 -47.67
CA GLU A 22 -23.69 -18.91 -48.11
C GLU A 22 -22.52 -18.14 -47.44
N LYS A 23 -21.41 -18.87 -47.37
CA LYS A 23 -20.17 -18.63 -46.61
C LYS A 23 -19.56 -17.24 -46.84
N LYS A 24 -19.18 -16.56 -45.74
CA LYS A 24 -18.18 -15.49 -45.80
C LYS A 24 -17.28 -15.48 -44.56
N GLU A 25 -16.01 -15.24 -44.82
CA GLU A 25 -14.86 -15.39 -43.95
C GLU A 25 -15.01 -14.65 -42.61
N ARG A 26 -14.66 -15.36 -41.53
CA ARG A 26 -14.52 -14.79 -40.19
C ARG A 26 -13.32 -13.83 -40.16
N THR A 27 -13.55 -12.57 -40.52
CA THR A 27 -12.83 -11.47 -39.89
C THR A 27 -13.48 -11.24 -38.54
N SER A 28 -12.80 -11.65 -37.46
CA SER A 28 -13.33 -11.53 -36.10
C SER A 28 -13.25 -10.07 -35.61
N SER A 29 -14.15 -9.21 -36.11
CA SER A 29 -14.46 -7.94 -35.46
C SER A 29 -15.64 -8.16 -34.52
N THR A 30 -15.36 -8.63 -33.30
CA THR A 30 -16.34 -8.89 -32.23
C THR A 30 -17.05 -7.63 -31.70
N SER A 31 -16.82 -6.47 -32.31
CA SER A 31 -17.36 -5.18 -31.89
C SER A 31 -18.83 -5.01 -32.24
N ASP A 32 -19.32 -5.61 -33.32
CA ASP A 32 -20.69 -5.36 -33.82
C ASP A 32 -21.78 -6.21 -33.17
N THR A 33 -21.42 -7.31 -32.52
CA THR A 33 -22.35 -8.22 -31.84
C THR A 33 -22.88 -7.72 -30.50
N GLN A 34 -22.29 -6.67 -29.92
CA GLN A 34 -22.77 -6.14 -28.63
C GLN A 34 -23.93 -5.16 -28.81
N PRO A 35 -24.94 -5.16 -27.93
CA PRO A 35 -25.99 -4.16 -27.96
C PRO A 35 -25.45 -2.73 -27.81
N ALA A 36 -26.11 -1.74 -28.43
CA ALA A 36 -25.69 -0.33 -28.38
C ALA A 36 -25.51 0.20 -26.95
N TRP A 37 -26.37 -0.21 -26.01
CA TRP A 37 -26.26 0.18 -24.59
C TRP A 37 -24.94 -0.29 -23.94
N MET A 38 -24.42 -1.45 -24.34
CA MET A 38 -23.19 -2.04 -23.79
C MET A 38 -21.96 -1.29 -24.29
N ARG A 39 -21.96 -0.87 -25.56
CA ARG A 39 -20.91 -0.01 -26.14
C ARG A 39 -20.88 1.36 -25.47
N THR A 40 -22.06 1.97 -25.24
CA THR A 40 -22.19 3.24 -24.53
C THR A 40 -21.73 3.13 -23.07
N LEU A 41 -22.11 2.06 -22.36
CA LEU A 41 -21.67 1.80 -20.99
C LEU A 41 -20.16 1.60 -20.91
N HIS A 42 -19.58 0.81 -21.82
CA HIS A 42 -18.14 0.60 -21.91
C HIS A 42 -17.39 1.93 -22.09
N SER A 43 -17.80 2.75 -23.05
CA SER A 43 -17.17 4.05 -23.30
C SER A 43 -17.30 4.99 -22.11
N THR A 44 -18.45 4.96 -21.42
CA THR A 44 -18.70 5.76 -20.22
C THR A 44 -17.82 5.30 -19.05
N ALA A 45 -17.72 3.99 -18.82
CA ALA A 45 -16.87 3.41 -17.78
C ALA A 45 -15.39 3.70 -18.03
N CYS A 46 -14.90 3.60 -19.28
CA CYS A 46 -13.53 3.99 -19.64
C CYS A 46 -13.25 5.46 -19.35
N ASN A 47 -14.19 6.36 -19.69
CA ASN A 47 -14.07 7.78 -19.37
C ASN A 47 -14.03 8.02 -17.85
N TRP A 48 -14.90 7.36 -17.08
CA TRP A 48 -14.87 7.46 -15.62
C TRP A 48 -13.56 6.91 -15.02
N LEU A 49 -13.05 5.80 -15.55
CA LEU A 49 -11.77 5.24 -15.14
C LEU A 49 -10.59 6.17 -15.41
N GLN A 50 -10.61 6.95 -16.50
CA GLN A 50 -9.60 7.97 -16.79
C GLN A 50 -9.66 9.17 -15.83
N LEU A 51 -10.86 9.48 -15.31
CA LEU A 51 -11.06 10.55 -14.32
C LEU A 51 -10.75 10.08 -12.89
N MET A 52 -10.76 8.78 -12.64
CA MET A 52 -10.38 8.22 -11.36
C MET A 52 -8.84 8.12 -11.27
N PRO A 53 -8.19 8.79 -10.30
CA PRO A 53 -6.76 8.64 -10.12
C PRO A 53 -6.46 7.17 -9.78
N CYS A 54 -5.56 6.54 -10.54
CA CYS A 54 -5.01 5.26 -10.15
C CYS A 54 -4.14 5.53 -8.91
N PHE A 55 -4.67 5.23 -7.72
CA PHE A 55 -3.94 5.41 -6.47
C PHE A 55 -2.67 4.56 -6.51
N SER A 56 -1.54 5.23 -6.73
CA SER A 56 -0.16 4.90 -6.33
C SER A 56 0.23 3.42 -6.38
N ASP A 57 1.29 3.14 -7.15
CA ASP A 57 1.97 1.84 -7.24
C ASP A 57 1.85 1.02 -5.94
N PRO A 58 1.27 -0.21 -5.98
CA PRO A 58 1.12 -1.06 -4.80
C PRO A 58 2.40 -1.22 -3.98
N LEU A 59 3.59 -1.19 -4.60
CA LEU A 59 4.87 -1.18 -3.91
C LEU A 59 5.11 0.11 -3.15
N PHE A 60 4.80 1.27 -3.75
CA PHE A 60 4.92 2.56 -3.08
C PHE A 60 4.03 2.63 -1.83
N ARG A 61 2.76 2.19 -1.92
CA ARG A 61 1.83 2.18 -0.77
C ARG A 61 2.28 1.22 0.33
N PHE A 62 2.88 0.10 -0.05
CA PHE A 62 3.49 -0.82 0.90
C PHE A 62 4.65 -0.14 1.64
N PHE A 63 5.62 0.43 0.91
CA PHE A 63 6.77 1.08 1.53
C PHE A 63 6.40 2.31 2.35
N GLU A 64 5.42 3.10 1.93
CA GLU A 64 4.91 4.23 2.72
C GLU A 64 4.37 3.77 4.08
N ARG A 65 3.60 2.66 4.09
CA ARG A 65 3.10 2.05 5.32
C ARG A 65 4.25 1.55 6.20
N GLU A 66 5.20 0.83 5.61
CA GLU A 66 6.37 0.29 6.32
C GLU A 66 7.23 1.42 6.93
N VAL A 67 7.48 2.49 6.19
CA VAL A 67 8.21 3.67 6.67
C VAL A 67 7.48 4.31 7.85
N LYS A 68 6.15 4.44 7.77
CA LYS A 68 5.34 4.98 8.87
C LYS A 68 5.39 4.09 10.12
N MET A 69 5.26 2.78 9.94
CA MET A 69 5.32 1.80 11.05
C MET A 69 6.69 1.79 11.70
N GLY A 70 7.77 1.68 10.92
CA GLY A 70 9.14 1.72 11.41
C GLY A 70 9.49 3.05 12.09
N GLY A 71 9.01 4.17 11.53
CA GLY A 71 9.18 5.50 12.13
C GLY A 71 8.51 5.62 13.50
N LYS A 72 7.27 5.16 13.64
CA LYS A 72 6.55 5.15 14.93
C LYS A 72 7.29 4.28 15.96
N MET A 73 7.70 3.09 15.55
CA MET A 73 8.42 2.15 16.41
C MET A 73 9.77 2.72 16.88
N LEU A 74 10.51 3.38 15.98
CA LEU A 74 11.77 4.04 16.32
C LEU A 74 11.56 5.14 17.36
N GLN A 75 10.50 5.95 17.23
CA GLN A 75 10.18 6.98 18.22
C GLN A 75 9.86 6.38 19.59
N GLU A 76 9.06 5.31 19.64
CA GLU A 76 8.74 4.60 20.88
C GLU A 76 10.02 4.07 21.56
N VAL A 77 10.88 3.36 20.84
CA VAL A 77 12.15 2.82 21.38
C VAL A 77 13.08 3.94 21.85
N ARG A 78 13.18 5.05 21.10
CA ARG A 78 14.00 6.21 21.51
C ARG A 78 13.47 6.87 22.77
N GLN A 79 12.14 7.00 22.89
CA GLN A 79 11.52 7.57 24.08
C GLN A 79 11.76 6.67 25.29
N ASP A 80 11.56 5.36 25.14
CA ASP A 80 11.83 4.36 26.17
C ASP A 80 13.27 4.43 26.67
N LEU A 81 14.25 4.48 25.75
CA LEU A 81 15.67 4.62 26.10
C LEU A 81 15.98 5.96 26.76
N THR A 82 15.38 7.06 26.29
CA THR A 82 15.52 8.40 26.90
C THR A 82 15.00 8.40 28.33
N ASP A 83 13.87 7.73 28.56
CA ASP A 83 13.26 7.61 29.89
C ASP A 83 14.11 6.77 30.83
N VAL A 84 14.69 5.66 30.33
CA VAL A 84 15.67 4.86 31.08
C VAL A 84 16.88 5.69 31.47
N VAL A 85 17.45 6.47 30.55
CA VAL A 85 18.55 7.40 30.87
C VAL A 85 18.13 8.41 31.94
N GLY A 86 16.95 9.04 31.80
CA GLY A 86 16.45 9.98 32.79
C GLY A 86 16.25 9.36 34.18
N VAL A 87 15.87 8.08 34.25
CA VAL A 87 15.80 7.32 35.50
C VAL A 87 17.21 7.08 36.07
N CYS A 88 18.17 6.64 35.26
CA CYS A 88 19.55 6.41 35.69
C CYS A 88 20.23 7.69 36.20
N GLU A 89 19.89 8.85 35.63
CA GLU A 89 20.38 10.15 36.06
C GLU A 89 19.62 10.73 37.28
N GLY A 90 18.58 10.05 37.78
CA GLY A 90 17.73 10.55 38.87
C GLY A 90 16.81 11.71 38.48
N LYS A 91 16.75 12.07 37.19
CA LYS A 91 15.91 13.16 36.65
C LYS A 91 14.46 12.73 36.40
N LYS A 92 14.17 11.43 36.39
CA LYS A 92 12.84 10.85 36.17
C LYS A 92 12.52 9.78 37.22
N LYS A 93 11.29 9.79 37.74
CA LYS A 93 10.81 8.76 38.66
C LYS A 93 10.49 7.47 37.89
N GLN A 94 10.81 6.33 38.47
CA GLN A 94 10.48 5.02 37.90
C GLN A 94 8.98 4.73 37.97
N THR A 95 8.35 4.63 36.79
CA THR A 95 7.01 4.05 36.63
C THR A 95 7.08 2.52 36.62
N ASN A 96 5.93 1.85 36.70
CA ASN A 96 5.88 0.38 36.64
C ASN A 96 6.43 -0.17 35.31
N ASP A 97 6.08 0.50 34.21
CA ASP A 97 6.51 0.12 32.87
C ASP A 97 8.02 0.28 32.72
N LEU A 98 8.58 1.38 33.22
CA LEU A 98 10.03 1.61 33.19
C LEU A 98 10.79 0.61 34.05
N ARG A 99 10.25 0.18 35.20
CA ARG A 99 10.88 -0.90 36.00
C ARG A 99 10.97 -2.20 35.23
N THR A 100 9.90 -2.56 34.52
CA THR A 100 9.87 -3.78 33.71
C THR A 100 10.86 -3.68 32.56
N LEU A 101 10.83 -2.57 31.83
CA LEU A 101 11.77 -2.29 30.74
C LEU A 101 13.23 -2.38 31.22
N ILE A 102 13.59 -1.68 32.31
CA ILE A 102 14.95 -1.70 32.86
C ILE A 102 15.36 -3.13 33.27
N SER A 103 14.46 -3.89 33.89
CA SER A 103 14.71 -5.29 34.28
C SER A 103 15.03 -6.17 33.07
N ASP A 104 14.30 -6.03 31.96
CA ASP A 104 14.54 -6.78 30.73
C ASP A 104 15.88 -6.36 30.10
N LEU A 105 16.14 -5.05 29.99
CA LEU A 105 17.37 -4.51 29.40
C LEU A 105 18.62 -4.93 30.17
N VAL A 106 18.60 -4.89 31.51
CA VAL A 106 19.73 -5.33 32.36
C VAL A 106 20.03 -6.82 32.19
N LYS A 107 19.00 -7.64 31.92
CA LYS A 107 19.15 -9.08 31.66
C LYS A 107 19.54 -9.39 30.22
N GLY A 108 19.66 -8.39 29.34
CA GLY A 108 19.92 -8.57 27.92
C GLY A 108 18.72 -9.16 27.15
N ILE A 109 17.53 -9.18 27.75
CA ILE A 109 16.30 -9.71 27.18
C ILE A 109 15.63 -8.62 26.34
N LEU A 110 15.16 -8.98 25.15
CA LEU A 110 14.40 -8.08 24.29
C LEU A 110 13.02 -7.77 24.93
N PRO A 111 12.70 -6.50 25.24
CA PRO A 111 11.40 -6.14 25.81
C PRO A 111 10.25 -6.49 24.87
N ARG A 112 9.20 -7.12 25.39
CA ARG A 112 8.03 -7.53 24.58
C ARG A 112 7.32 -6.34 23.90
N SER A 113 7.37 -5.15 24.51
CA SER A 113 6.79 -3.94 23.94
C SER A 113 7.43 -3.55 22.59
N TRP A 114 8.69 -3.96 22.37
CA TRP A 114 9.45 -3.72 21.14
C TRP A 114 9.28 -4.85 20.11
N CYS A 115 8.68 -5.99 20.46
CA CYS A 115 8.46 -7.09 19.51
C CYS A 115 7.20 -6.85 18.65
N ARG A 116 7.26 -5.91 17.71
CA ARG A 116 6.14 -5.58 16.79
C ARG A 116 6.15 -6.37 15.48
N TYR A 117 7.19 -7.16 15.26
CA TYR A 117 7.41 -8.00 14.09
C TYR A 117 7.99 -9.36 14.52
N THR A 118 8.03 -10.31 13.60
CA THR A 118 8.60 -11.64 13.88
C THR A 118 10.10 -11.51 14.16
N VAL A 119 10.51 -11.90 15.37
CA VAL A 119 11.91 -11.94 15.80
C VAL A 119 12.26 -13.37 16.25
N PRO A 120 13.49 -13.84 16.03
CA PRO A 120 13.92 -15.15 16.55
C PRO A 120 13.78 -15.22 18.07
N THR A 121 13.31 -16.35 18.60
CA THR A 121 13.06 -16.53 20.05
C THR A 121 14.33 -16.38 20.90
N SER A 122 15.50 -16.68 20.33
CA SER A 122 16.80 -16.56 20.98
C SER A 122 17.47 -15.18 20.80
N MET A 123 16.80 -14.23 20.15
CA MET A 123 17.39 -12.93 19.87
C MET A 123 17.55 -12.09 21.14
N THR A 124 18.79 -11.69 21.43
CA THR A 124 19.09 -10.77 22.54
C THR A 124 18.74 -9.33 22.17
N VAL A 125 18.58 -8.47 23.18
CA VAL A 125 18.28 -7.05 22.94
C VAL A 125 19.39 -6.35 22.14
N ILE A 126 20.66 -6.71 22.33
CA ILE A 126 21.79 -6.10 21.60
C ILE A 126 21.75 -6.50 20.12
N GLN A 127 21.52 -7.78 19.83
CA GLN A 127 21.36 -8.26 18.46
C GLN A 127 20.16 -7.59 17.78
N TRP A 128 19.05 -7.47 18.51
CA TRP A 128 17.86 -6.81 18.02
C TRP A 128 18.09 -5.33 17.72
N VAL A 129 18.78 -4.58 18.60
CA VAL A 129 19.09 -3.16 18.35
C VAL A 129 19.95 -2.99 17.09
N SER A 130 20.90 -3.89 16.85
CA SER A 130 21.73 -3.88 15.64
C SER A 130 20.88 -4.11 14.38
N ASP A 131 20.09 -5.18 14.35
CA ASP A 131 19.19 -5.51 13.23
C ASP A 131 18.14 -4.40 13.00
N PHE A 132 17.51 -3.91 14.05
CA PHE A 132 16.54 -2.82 13.97
C PHE A 132 17.16 -1.55 13.40
N SER A 133 18.41 -1.21 13.76
CA SER A 133 19.12 -0.08 13.18
C SER A 133 19.31 -0.22 11.67
N GLU A 134 19.67 -1.41 11.19
CA GLU A 134 19.82 -1.69 9.76
C GLU A 134 18.50 -1.59 9.01
N ARG A 135 17.42 -2.13 9.60
CA ARG A 135 16.06 -1.99 9.03
C ARG A 135 15.61 -0.54 8.92
N ILE A 136 15.86 0.27 9.94
CA ILE A 136 15.56 1.71 9.90
C ILE A 136 16.35 2.42 8.80
N LYS A 137 17.65 2.11 8.63
CA LYS A 137 18.47 2.66 7.54
C LYS A 137 17.91 2.27 6.17
N GLN A 138 17.48 1.03 6.01
CA GLN A 138 16.85 0.56 4.78
C GLN A 138 15.54 1.33 4.49
N LEU A 139 14.69 1.52 5.50
CA LEU A 139 13.46 2.31 5.36
C LEU A 139 13.75 3.76 4.97
N GLN A 140 14.81 4.38 5.53
CA GLN A 140 15.24 5.73 5.15
C GLN A 140 15.68 5.79 3.68
N GLN A 141 16.46 4.81 3.21
CA GLN A 141 16.89 4.73 1.80
C GLN A 141 15.70 4.56 0.85
N ILE A 142 14.76 3.68 1.20
CA ILE A 142 13.53 3.45 0.43
C ILE A 142 12.70 4.74 0.36
N SER A 143 12.54 5.44 1.48
CA SER A 143 11.81 6.70 1.53
C SER A 143 12.43 7.78 0.64
N GLN A 144 13.77 7.87 0.62
CA GLN A 144 14.49 8.83 -0.22
C GLN A 144 14.42 8.47 -1.72
N ALA A 145 14.56 7.19 -2.07
CA ALA A 145 14.42 6.71 -3.44
C ALA A 145 13.00 6.92 -3.98
N ALA A 146 11.99 6.65 -3.14
CA ALA A 146 10.59 6.88 -3.49
C ALA A 146 10.28 8.37 -3.74
N ALA A 147 10.95 9.28 -3.03
CA ALA A 147 10.80 10.73 -3.22
C ALA A 147 11.54 11.29 -4.46
N SER A 148 12.54 10.58 -4.99
CA SER A 148 13.43 11.08 -6.06
C SER A 148 13.17 10.48 -7.45
N GLY A 149 12.72 9.22 -7.56
CA GLY A 149 12.62 8.54 -8.86
C GLY A 149 11.36 7.67 -9.09
N GLY A 150 10.47 7.57 -8.11
CA GLY A 150 9.36 6.61 -8.16
C GLY A 150 9.83 5.15 -8.06
N ALA A 151 8.89 4.19 -8.04
CA ALA A 151 9.14 2.78 -7.69
C ALA A 151 10.18 2.04 -8.55
N LYS A 152 10.59 2.59 -9.69
CA LYS A 152 11.57 2.01 -10.63
C LYS A 152 12.99 1.92 -10.07
N GLU A 153 13.33 2.66 -9.02
CA GLU A 153 14.68 2.67 -8.42
C GLU A 153 14.80 1.82 -7.14
N LEU A 154 13.72 1.18 -6.68
CA LEU A 154 13.71 0.40 -5.44
C LEU A 154 14.39 -0.97 -5.62
N LYS A 155 15.73 -1.01 -5.57
CA LYS A 155 16.48 -2.25 -5.32
C LYS A 155 16.37 -2.62 -3.84
N VAL A 156 15.36 -3.39 -3.48
CA VAL A 156 15.16 -3.85 -2.09
C VAL A 156 15.79 -5.24 -1.91
N PRO A 157 16.76 -5.40 -0.99
CA PRO A 157 17.26 -6.72 -0.62
C PRO A 157 16.12 -7.57 -0.05
N GLN A 158 15.87 -8.73 -0.67
CA GLN A 158 14.87 -9.68 -0.19
C GLN A 158 15.38 -10.35 1.08
N GLY A 159 15.02 -9.83 2.26
CA GLY A 159 15.46 -10.43 3.52
C GLY A 159 14.72 -9.96 4.76
N ASN A 160 14.41 -8.66 4.88
CA ASN A 160 13.89 -8.10 6.12
C ASN A 160 12.45 -7.60 5.96
N LYS A 161 11.48 -8.51 6.03
CA LYS A 161 10.09 -8.16 6.32
C LYS A 161 9.95 -7.86 7.81
N PHE A 162 9.28 -6.77 8.14
CA PHE A 162 8.62 -6.61 9.45
C PHE A 162 7.40 -7.53 9.50
#